data_AF-A0A3D1ANH1-F1
#
_entry.id   AF-A0A3D1ANH1-F1
#
_cell.length_a   1.000
_cell.length_b   1.000
_cell.length_c   1.000
_cell.angle_alpha   90.00
_cell.angle_beta   90.00
_cell.angle_gamma   90.00
#
_symmetry.space_group_name_H-M   'P 1'
#
loop_
_entity.id
_entity.type
_entity.pdbx_description
1 polymer ?
#
loop_
_entity_poly.entity_id
_entity_poly.type
_entity_poly.pdbx_seq_one_letter_code
_entity_poly.pdbx_strand_id
1 'polypeptide(L)'
;MSLADRFVARFKNSEPPALEFVSRRCLRTRFQGSVCAHCLSECQTGAIRLESGQIVLDQKLCLGCLACTAVCPAEALVGLDSRLAAAPGKAAAGKAVSLCCEKGIRTGEEVILPCLGALSVEQLASFAARAGQEVSLHLSRCADCKAVFVPDILTRRLKELKDRLGGDALCPSIRLLLTKEEEAVAEQAEVASSRRAFFRAFLDISLHAATETINTIKADPNAQEQHAHKHQPARRIQLHQALTGSSDQAHRLALLKLFFTLTVNSECNFCGGCAGMCPTGALKNTREDEVKRLKFDWAKCSGCGLCLEFCRKKALILNPGRGVEALEAELEVLLEMVVE
;
A
#
# COMPACT_ATOMS: atom_id res chain seq x y z
N MET A 1 5.91 -22.03 30.54
CA MET A 1 5.57 -21.40 29.24
C MET A 1 5.56 -19.90 29.43
N SER A 2 6.34 -19.18 28.64
CA SER A 2 6.41 -17.72 28.66
C SER A 2 5.12 -17.09 28.08
N LEU A 3 4.90 -15.79 28.34
CA LEU A 3 3.83 -15.01 27.70
C LEU A 3 3.95 -15.03 26.18
N ALA A 4 5.19 -15.01 25.65
CA ALA A 4 5.48 -15.15 24.23
C ALA A 4 5.02 -16.52 23.68
N ASP A 5 5.24 -17.61 24.42
CA ASP A 5 4.81 -18.96 24.00
C ASP A 5 3.28 -19.06 23.89
N ARG A 6 2.56 -18.46 24.84
CA ARG A 6 1.09 -18.40 24.83
C ARG A 6 0.56 -17.51 23.70
N PHE A 7 1.23 -16.40 23.41
CA PHE A 7 0.88 -15.49 22.32
C PHE A 7 1.10 -16.18 20.95
N VAL A 8 2.25 -16.82 20.74
CA VAL A 8 2.58 -17.58 19.52
C VAL A 8 1.61 -18.74 19.30
N ALA A 9 1.21 -19.46 20.36
CA ALA A 9 0.25 -20.55 20.25
C ALA A 9 -1.15 -20.11 19.76
N ARG A 10 -1.56 -18.87 20.06
CA ARG A 10 -2.85 -18.30 19.62
C ARG A 10 -2.94 -18.12 18.10
N PHE A 11 -1.81 -17.87 17.43
CA PHE A 11 -1.76 -17.60 15.98
C PHE A 11 -1.39 -18.83 15.13
N LYS A 12 -0.89 -19.91 15.74
CA LYS A 12 -0.54 -21.13 14.99
C LYS A 12 -1.75 -21.87 14.40
N ASN A 13 -2.96 -21.62 14.92
CA ASN A 13 -4.19 -22.31 14.54
C ASN A 13 -5.30 -21.36 14.01
N SER A 14 -4.96 -20.12 13.62
CA SER A 14 -5.96 -19.19 13.08
C SER A 14 -6.44 -19.60 11.69
N GLU A 15 -7.75 -19.46 11.46
CA GLU A 15 -8.33 -19.48 10.12
C GLU A 15 -7.66 -18.40 9.24
N PRO A 16 -7.53 -18.63 7.93
CA PRO A 16 -6.96 -17.64 7.02
C PRO A 16 -7.72 -16.31 7.16
N PRO A 17 -7.03 -15.16 7.04
CA PRO A 17 -7.67 -13.86 7.18
C PRO A 17 -8.82 -13.72 6.16
N ALA A 18 -9.97 -13.27 6.63
CA ALA A 18 -11.12 -13.05 5.77
C ALA A 18 -10.78 -11.98 4.72
N LEU A 19 -11.09 -12.28 3.47
CA LEU A 19 -10.92 -11.37 2.34
C LEU A 19 -12.30 -10.87 1.91
N GLU A 20 -12.53 -9.56 2.01
CA GLU A 20 -13.77 -8.91 1.60
C GLU A 20 -13.62 -8.31 0.19
N PHE A 21 -14.65 -8.45 -0.64
CA PHE A 21 -14.77 -7.78 -1.92
C PHE A 21 -15.80 -6.63 -1.86
N VAL A 22 -15.29 -5.40 -1.89
CA VAL A 22 -16.09 -4.17 -1.90
C VAL A 22 -16.38 -3.76 -3.34
N SER A 23 -17.41 -4.37 -3.93
CA SER A 23 -17.77 -4.21 -5.36
C SER A 23 -17.80 -2.76 -5.86
N ARG A 24 -18.38 -1.82 -5.09
CA ARG A 24 -18.46 -0.39 -5.45
C ARG A 24 -17.10 0.31 -5.70
N ARG A 25 -16.00 -0.25 -5.19
CA ARG A 25 -14.64 0.26 -5.43
C ARG A 25 -14.02 -0.34 -6.70
N CYS A 26 -14.49 -1.50 -7.14
CA CYS A 26 -13.91 -2.21 -8.28
C CYS A 26 -14.05 -1.40 -9.58
N LEU A 27 -12.96 -1.28 -10.33
CA LEU A 27 -12.96 -0.52 -11.58
C LEU A 27 -13.95 -1.09 -12.61
N ARG A 28 -14.12 -2.41 -12.65
CA ARG A 28 -15.08 -3.10 -13.53
C ARG A 28 -16.55 -2.91 -13.15
N THR A 29 -16.82 -2.69 -11.86
CA THR A 29 -18.17 -2.33 -11.39
C THR A 29 -18.43 -0.85 -11.67
N ARG A 30 -17.42 0.01 -11.49
CA ARG A 30 -17.53 1.46 -11.78
C ARG A 30 -17.68 1.73 -13.27
N PHE A 31 -16.95 1.00 -14.11
CA PHE A 31 -17.00 1.09 -15.57
C PHE A 31 -16.96 -0.31 -16.17
N GLN A 32 -18.08 -0.74 -16.74
CA GLN A 32 -18.21 -2.07 -17.35
C GLN A 32 -17.19 -2.31 -18.47
N GLY A 33 -16.77 -1.26 -19.18
CA GLY A 33 -15.74 -1.32 -20.22
C GLY A 33 -14.29 -1.37 -19.72
N SER A 34 -14.06 -1.40 -18.40
CA SER A 34 -12.70 -1.41 -17.86
C SER A 34 -11.98 -2.73 -18.13
N VAL A 35 -10.70 -2.65 -18.49
CA VAL A 35 -9.88 -3.84 -18.78
C VAL A 35 -9.08 -4.32 -17.57
N CYS A 36 -9.23 -3.68 -16.41
CA CYS A 36 -8.49 -4.00 -15.19
C CYS A 36 -8.47 -5.50 -14.84
N ALA A 37 -7.28 -6.08 -14.64
CA ALA A 37 -7.11 -7.49 -14.33
C ALA A 37 -6.13 -7.77 -13.16
N HIS A 38 -5.65 -6.73 -12.45
CA HIS A 38 -4.58 -6.86 -11.45
C HIS A 38 -4.79 -7.99 -10.44
N CYS A 39 -5.98 -8.07 -9.82
CA CYS A 39 -6.25 -9.12 -8.83
C CYS A 39 -6.41 -10.53 -9.43
N LEU A 40 -6.82 -10.63 -10.70
CA LEU A 40 -6.92 -11.90 -11.43
C LEU A 40 -5.51 -12.43 -11.72
N SER A 41 -4.64 -11.57 -12.26
CA SER A 41 -3.25 -11.91 -12.61
C SER A 41 -2.39 -12.25 -11.40
N GLU A 42 -2.74 -11.77 -10.21
CA GLU A 42 -1.99 -12.02 -8.97
C GLU A 42 -2.49 -13.27 -8.22
N CYS A 43 -3.71 -13.76 -8.50
CA CYS A 43 -4.32 -14.86 -7.76
C CYS A 43 -3.89 -16.23 -8.29
N GLN A 44 -2.85 -16.80 -7.67
CA GLN A 44 -2.31 -18.11 -8.08
C GLN A 44 -3.20 -19.32 -7.73
N THR A 45 -4.28 -19.12 -6.98
CA THR A 45 -5.17 -20.20 -6.53
C THR A 45 -6.46 -20.29 -7.35
N GLY A 46 -6.70 -19.34 -8.27
CA GLY A 46 -7.96 -19.25 -9.01
C GLY A 46 -9.17 -18.88 -8.16
N ALA A 47 -8.95 -18.36 -6.94
CA ALA A 47 -10.02 -17.88 -6.06
C ALA A 47 -10.71 -16.63 -6.58
N ILE A 48 -10.04 -15.83 -7.41
CA ILE A 48 -10.60 -14.64 -8.04
C ILE A 48 -10.84 -14.95 -9.51
N ARG A 49 -12.08 -14.82 -9.97
CA ARG A 49 -12.49 -15.12 -11.34
C ARG A 49 -13.24 -13.93 -11.95
N LEU A 50 -13.32 -13.94 -13.28
CA LEU A 50 -14.11 -12.98 -14.04
C LEU A 50 -15.34 -13.70 -14.60
N GLU A 51 -16.53 -13.31 -14.15
CA GLU A 51 -17.80 -13.85 -14.62
C GLU A 51 -18.67 -12.69 -15.10
N SER A 52 -19.13 -12.75 -16.36
CA SER A 52 -19.93 -11.68 -16.99
C SER A 52 -19.32 -10.26 -16.84
N GLY A 53 -17.98 -10.18 -16.90
CA GLY A 53 -17.23 -8.92 -16.76
C GLY A 53 -17.11 -8.40 -15.32
N GLN A 54 -17.61 -9.11 -14.32
CA GLN A 54 -17.50 -8.77 -12.89
C GLN A 54 -16.55 -9.73 -12.17
N ILE A 55 -15.94 -9.22 -11.10
CA ILE A 55 -15.07 -10.03 -10.23
C ILE A 55 -15.92 -10.88 -9.29
N VAL A 56 -15.60 -12.17 -9.24
CA VAL A 56 -16.18 -13.14 -8.30
C VAL A 56 -15.08 -13.71 -7.43
N LEU A 57 -15.30 -13.72 -6.11
CA LEU A 57 -14.36 -14.26 -5.12
C LEU A 57 -14.93 -15.57 -4.56
N ASP A 58 -14.21 -16.66 -4.78
CA ASP A 58 -14.45 -17.97 -4.20
C ASP A 58 -13.69 -18.11 -2.89
N GLN A 59 -14.40 -17.93 -1.77
CA GLN A 59 -13.79 -18.02 -0.45
C GLN A 59 -13.23 -19.41 -0.12
N LYS A 60 -13.74 -20.49 -0.75
CA LYS A 60 -13.26 -21.85 -0.49
C LYS A 60 -11.87 -22.10 -1.10
N LEU A 61 -11.57 -21.46 -2.22
CA LEU A 61 -10.25 -21.52 -2.88
C LEU A 61 -9.28 -20.44 -2.36
N CYS A 62 -9.77 -19.45 -1.62
CA CYS A 62 -8.95 -18.36 -1.09
C CYS A 62 -8.06 -18.86 0.05
N LEU A 63 -6.75 -18.72 -0.10
CA LEU A 63 -5.78 -19.09 0.95
C LEU A 63 -5.53 -17.97 1.97
N GLY A 64 -6.13 -16.80 1.80
CA GLY A 64 -5.87 -15.65 2.67
C GLY A 64 -4.44 -15.11 2.58
N CYS A 65 -3.74 -15.29 1.44
CA CYS A 65 -2.38 -14.76 1.25
C CYS A 65 -2.33 -13.25 1.03
N LEU A 66 -3.49 -12.63 0.76
CA LEU A 66 -3.69 -11.19 0.57
C LEU A 66 -2.87 -10.56 -0.59
N ALA A 67 -2.27 -11.36 -1.48
CA ALA A 67 -1.50 -10.84 -2.61
C ALA A 67 -2.33 -9.92 -3.52
N CYS A 68 -3.62 -10.23 -3.69
CA CYS A 68 -4.55 -9.44 -4.48
C CYS A 68 -4.84 -8.04 -3.90
N THR A 69 -4.79 -7.87 -2.57
CA THR A 69 -5.02 -6.55 -1.93
C THR A 69 -3.86 -5.61 -2.24
N ALA A 70 -2.64 -6.15 -2.28
CA ALA A 70 -1.42 -5.43 -2.57
C ALA A 70 -1.38 -4.85 -4.00
N VAL A 71 -2.09 -5.45 -4.96
CA VAL A 71 -2.10 -4.99 -6.36
C VAL A 71 -3.36 -4.22 -6.76
N CYS A 72 -4.47 -4.30 -6.00
CA CYS A 72 -5.72 -3.65 -6.37
C CYS A 72 -5.64 -2.11 -6.29
N PRO A 73 -5.66 -1.36 -7.42
CA PRO A 73 -5.43 0.09 -7.42
C PRO A 73 -6.61 0.90 -6.86
N ALA A 74 -7.74 0.27 -6.59
CA ALA A 74 -8.91 0.91 -5.99
C ALA A 74 -9.24 0.36 -4.60
N GLU A 75 -8.41 -0.56 -4.06
CA GLU A 75 -8.65 -1.22 -2.77
C GLU A 75 -10.07 -1.82 -2.66
N ALA A 76 -10.47 -2.51 -3.73
CA ALA A 76 -11.73 -3.25 -3.79
C ALA A 76 -11.64 -4.62 -3.11
N LEU A 77 -10.43 -5.15 -2.91
CA LEU A 77 -10.18 -6.34 -2.10
C LEU A 77 -9.51 -5.93 -0.81
N VAL A 78 -10.12 -6.27 0.32
CA VAL A 78 -9.75 -5.81 1.65
C VAL A 78 -9.47 -7.02 2.53
N GLY A 79 -8.26 -7.09 3.09
CA GLY A 79 -7.95 -8.07 4.13
C GLY A 79 -8.52 -7.59 5.46
N LEU A 80 -9.38 -8.38 6.09
CA LEU A 80 -10.00 -8.06 7.36
C LEU A 80 -9.09 -8.51 8.51
N ASP A 81 -8.01 -7.74 8.73
CA ASP A 81 -7.11 -7.98 9.84
C ASP A 81 -6.51 -6.66 10.34
N SER A 82 -6.62 -6.40 11.65
CA SER A 82 -6.17 -5.15 12.27
C SER A 82 -4.64 -4.95 12.16
N ARG A 83 -3.86 -6.03 12.02
CA ARG A 83 -2.40 -5.96 11.87
C ARG A 83 -1.99 -5.26 10.59
N LEU A 84 -2.79 -5.36 9.51
CA LEU A 84 -2.50 -4.70 8.23
C LEU A 84 -2.52 -3.17 8.36
N ALA A 85 -3.46 -2.64 9.14
CA ALA A 85 -3.56 -1.21 9.40
C ALA A 85 -2.49 -0.71 10.38
N ALA A 86 -2.14 -1.53 11.38
CA ALA A 86 -1.15 -1.17 12.41
C ALA A 86 0.31 -1.30 11.96
N ALA A 87 0.59 -2.14 10.96
CA ALA A 87 1.96 -2.49 10.54
C ALA A 87 2.88 -1.29 10.22
N PRO A 88 2.43 -0.23 9.51
CA PRO A 88 3.29 0.93 9.25
C PRO A 88 3.73 1.66 10.52
N GLY A 89 2.89 1.69 11.55
CA GLY A 89 3.19 2.35 12.83
C GLY A 89 4.20 1.60 13.68
N LYS A 90 4.32 0.28 13.49
CA LYS A 90 5.28 -0.57 14.23
C LYS A 90 6.72 -0.48 13.70
N ALA A 91 6.91 0.02 12.47
CA ALA A 91 8.25 0.28 11.96
C ALA A 91 8.80 1.56 12.61
N ALA A 92 9.70 1.38 13.58
CA ALA A 92 10.38 2.47 14.27
C ALA A 92 11.41 3.14 13.36
N ALA A 93 11.38 4.48 13.31
CA ALA A 93 12.30 5.25 12.49
C ALA A 93 13.76 4.97 12.87
N GLY A 94 14.62 4.73 11.89
CA GLY A 94 16.06 4.58 12.10
C GLY A 94 16.52 3.23 12.67
N LYS A 95 15.65 2.24 12.81
CA LYS A 95 15.99 0.89 13.29
C LYS A 95 15.84 -0.16 12.19
N ALA A 96 16.48 -1.31 12.37
CA ALA A 96 16.18 -2.51 11.60
C ALA A 96 14.71 -2.90 11.81
N VAL A 97 14.04 -3.35 10.75
CA VAL A 97 12.64 -3.75 10.77
C VAL A 97 12.52 -5.19 10.29
N SER A 98 12.13 -6.07 11.18
CA SER A 98 11.86 -7.47 10.87
C SER A 98 10.35 -7.69 10.69
N LEU A 99 9.95 -8.29 9.57
CA LEU A 99 8.56 -8.62 9.25
C LEU A 99 8.41 -10.13 9.07
N CYS A 100 7.33 -10.70 9.61
CA CYS A 100 7.01 -12.11 9.44
C CYS A 100 5.50 -12.32 9.26
N CYS A 101 5.12 -13.51 8.77
CA CYS A 101 3.72 -13.92 8.85
C CYS A 101 3.40 -14.52 10.22
N GLU A 102 2.11 -14.66 10.52
CA GLU A 102 1.63 -15.22 11.79
C GLU A 102 2.10 -16.66 12.08
N LYS A 103 2.45 -17.41 11.04
CA LYS A 103 3.03 -18.77 11.14
C LYS A 103 4.54 -18.77 11.33
N GLY A 104 5.18 -17.62 11.12
CA GLY A 104 6.63 -17.41 11.18
C GLY A 104 7.07 -16.48 12.31
N ILE A 105 6.26 -16.31 13.35
CA ILE A 105 6.65 -15.54 14.54
C ILE A 105 7.83 -16.25 15.22
N ARG A 106 8.89 -15.49 15.55
CA ARG A 106 10.07 -16.03 16.25
C ARG A 106 10.21 -15.38 17.63
N THR A 107 10.32 -14.06 17.68
CA THR A 107 10.56 -13.32 18.92
C THR A 107 9.33 -12.58 19.44
N GLY A 108 8.42 -12.19 18.54
CA GLY A 108 7.26 -11.36 18.85
C GLY A 108 7.54 -9.85 18.74
N GLU A 109 8.80 -9.47 18.49
CA GLU A 109 9.20 -8.08 18.22
C GLU A 109 9.00 -7.70 16.74
N GLU A 110 8.75 -8.68 15.87
CA GLU A 110 8.53 -8.45 14.45
C GLU A 110 7.22 -7.71 14.16
N VAL A 111 7.16 -7.04 13.01
CA VAL A 111 5.88 -6.62 12.42
C VAL A 111 5.18 -7.87 11.87
N ILE A 112 4.28 -8.42 12.68
CA ILE A 112 3.52 -9.63 12.35
C ILE A 112 2.35 -9.28 11.45
N LEU A 113 2.29 -9.91 10.27
CA LEU A 113 1.16 -9.83 9.33
C LEU A 113 0.45 -11.18 9.20
N PRO A 114 -0.81 -11.23 8.71
CA PRO A 114 -1.45 -12.49 8.36
C PRO A 114 -0.64 -13.26 7.30
N CYS A 115 -0.19 -12.52 6.28
CA CYS A 115 0.70 -13.02 5.24
C CYS A 115 1.53 -11.86 4.70
N LEU A 116 2.81 -12.10 4.42
CA LEU A 116 3.68 -11.12 3.76
C LEU A 116 3.27 -10.84 2.30
N GLY A 117 2.42 -11.69 1.70
CA GLY A 117 1.81 -11.44 0.40
C GLY A 117 1.00 -10.13 0.34
N ALA A 118 0.55 -9.61 1.50
CA ALA A 118 -0.13 -8.30 1.58
C ALA A 118 0.77 -7.09 1.25
N LEU A 119 2.09 -7.24 1.23
CA LEU A 119 3.04 -6.14 1.05
C LEU A 119 3.13 -5.66 -0.40
N SER A 120 2.54 -4.51 -0.69
CA SER A 120 2.66 -3.82 -1.98
C SER A 120 4.04 -3.18 -2.19
N VAL A 121 4.36 -2.81 -3.43
CA VAL A 121 5.59 -2.03 -3.77
C VAL A 121 5.65 -0.74 -2.97
N GLU A 122 4.50 -0.05 -2.83
CA GLU A 122 4.39 1.17 -2.02
C GLU A 122 4.72 0.93 -0.54
N GLN A 123 4.25 -0.18 0.02
CA GLN A 123 4.52 -0.53 1.42
C GLN A 123 5.96 -0.95 1.64
N LEU A 124 6.53 -1.75 0.74
CA LEU A 124 7.96 -2.11 0.78
C LEU A 124 8.84 -0.86 0.75
N ALA A 125 8.53 0.09 -0.14
CA ALA A 125 9.21 1.37 -0.20
C ALA A 125 9.01 2.20 1.08
N SER A 126 7.80 2.20 1.65
CA SER A 126 7.50 2.93 2.89
C SER A 126 8.24 2.35 4.09
N PHE A 127 8.34 1.01 4.18
CA PHE A 127 9.15 0.36 5.21
C PHE A 127 10.63 0.68 5.03
N ALA A 128 11.16 0.58 3.81
CA ALA A 128 12.55 0.94 3.52
C ALA A 128 12.84 2.42 3.82
N ALA A 129 11.96 3.34 3.45
CA ALA A 129 12.18 4.77 3.71
C ALA A 129 12.15 5.12 5.22
N ARG A 130 11.39 4.37 6.02
CA ARG A 130 11.29 4.57 7.47
C ARG A 130 12.41 3.86 8.24
N ALA A 131 12.78 2.67 7.77
CA ALA A 131 13.90 1.94 8.31
C ALA A 131 15.17 2.71 7.94
N GLY A 132 16.01 3.05 8.92
CA GLY A 132 17.33 3.65 8.65
C GLY A 132 18.44 2.60 8.53
N GLN A 133 18.05 1.33 8.64
CA GLN A 133 18.86 0.12 8.59
C GLN A 133 18.03 -1.00 7.97
N GLU A 134 18.53 -2.21 7.85
CA GLU A 134 17.91 -3.33 7.12
C GLU A 134 16.40 -3.57 7.35
N VAL A 135 15.69 -3.95 6.27
CA VAL A 135 14.33 -4.49 6.33
C VAL A 135 14.37 -5.98 5.99
N SER A 136 14.05 -6.83 6.96
CA SER A 136 14.13 -8.29 6.83
C SER A 136 12.74 -8.91 6.71
N LEU A 137 12.49 -9.63 5.61
CA LEU A 137 11.25 -10.37 5.38
C LEU A 137 11.49 -11.86 5.64
N HIS A 138 10.99 -12.34 6.77
CA HIS A 138 11.13 -13.73 7.23
C HIS A 138 10.11 -14.64 6.55
N LEU A 139 10.61 -15.51 5.67
CA LEU A 139 9.84 -16.34 4.75
C LEU A 139 10.19 -17.83 4.88
N SER A 140 11.00 -18.24 5.86
CA SER A 140 11.41 -19.65 6.02
C SER A 140 10.24 -20.63 6.13
N ARG A 141 9.09 -20.15 6.62
CA ARG A 141 7.85 -20.92 6.74
C ARG A 141 7.04 -21.04 5.45
N CYS A 142 7.40 -20.32 4.39
CA CYS A 142 6.69 -20.38 3.11
C CYS A 142 6.91 -21.72 2.39
N ALA A 143 8.05 -22.38 2.58
CA ALA A 143 8.35 -23.68 1.98
C ALA A 143 7.30 -24.76 2.29
N ASP A 144 6.77 -24.74 3.52
CA ASP A 144 5.75 -25.69 4.00
C ASP A 144 4.32 -25.10 4.01
N CYS A 145 4.13 -23.91 3.43
CA CYS A 145 2.84 -23.20 3.44
C CYS A 145 2.03 -23.46 2.17
N LYS A 146 0.69 -23.49 2.29
CA LYS A 146 -0.20 -23.55 1.11
C LYS A 146 0.01 -22.38 0.13
N ALA A 147 0.48 -21.24 0.64
CA ALA A 147 0.83 -20.06 -0.18
C ALA A 147 2.33 -20.03 -0.54
N VAL A 148 2.86 -21.15 -1.03
CA VAL A 148 4.29 -21.34 -1.35
C VAL A 148 4.82 -20.34 -2.40
N PHE A 149 3.94 -19.75 -3.21
CA PHE A 149 4.25 -18.77 -4.25
C PHE A 149 4.50 -17.33 -3.74
N VAL A 150 4.32 -17.06 -2.44
CA VAL A 150 4.50 -15.70 -1.88
C VAL A 150 5.94 -15.15 -2.00
N PRO A 151 7.01 -15.94 -1.78
CA PRO A 151 8.38 -15.49 -2.03
C PRO A 151 8.62 -15.00 -3.47
N ASP A 152 8.07 -15.68 -4.48
CA ASP A 152 8.18 -15.26 -5.88
C ASP A 152 7.47 -13.93 -6.14
N ILE A 153 6.28 -13.76 -5.54
CA ILE A 153 5.53 -12.50 -5.61
C ILE A 153 6.37 -11.34 -5.03
N LEU A 154 6.95 -11.54 -3.85
CA LEU A 154 7.77 -10.52 -3.19
C LEU A 154 9.05 -10.25 -3.98
N THR A 155 9.69 -11.27 -4.53
CA THR A 155 10.88 -11.13 -5.38
C THR A 155 10.57 -10.26 -6.60
N ARG A 156 9.44 -10.51 -7.28
CA ARG A 156 8.99 -9.68 -8.41
C ARG A 156 8.74 -8.23 -7.99
N ARG A 157 8.09 -7.99 -6.85
CA ARG A 157 7.82 -6.64 -6.34
C ARG A 157 9.10 -5.91 -5.94
N LEU A 158 10.07 -6.60 -5.35
CA LEU A 158 11.39 -6.03 -5.04
C LEU A 158 12.17 -5.68 -6.31
N LYS A 159 12.07 -6.50 -7.35
CA LYS A 159 12.62 -6.17 -8.67
C LYS A 159 11.96 -4.91 -9.24
N GLU A 160 10.63 -4.87 -9.27
CA GLU A 160 9.88 -3.70 -9.73
C GLU A 160 10.26 -2.44 -8.94
N LEU A 161 10.38 -2.56 -7.61
CA LEU A 161 10.80 -1.47 -6.75
C LEU A 161 12.20 -0.96 -7.14
N LYS A 162 13.18 -1.86 -7.27
CA LYS A 162 14.55 -1.50 -7.69
C LYS A 162 14.58 -0.82 -9.05
N ASP A 163 13.84 -1.37 -10.01
CA ASP A 163 13.75 -0.83 -11.38
C ASP A 163 13.14 0.58 -11.38
N ARG A 164 12.09 0.81 -10.58
CA ARG A 164 11.45 2.14 -10.47
C ARG A 164 12.29 3.17 -9.73
N LEU A 165 13.05 2.74 -8.71
CA LEU A 165 13.86 3.66 -7.92
C LEU A 165 15.20 3.99 -8.58
N GLY A 166 15.67 3.16 -9.51
CA GLY A 166 16.93 3.38 -10.24
C GLY A 166 18.17 3.04 -9.42
N GLY A 167 18.13 1.94 -8.65
CA GLY A 167 19.22 1.49 -7.77
C GLY A 167 19.01 1.86 -6.30
N ASP A 168 20.10 2.01 -5.54
CA ASP A 168 20.18 2.16 -4.07
C ASP A 168 19.58 3.46 -3.49
N ALA A 169 18.66 4.12 -4.20
CA ALA A 169 18.09 5.43 -3.85
C ALA A 169 17.16 5.41 -2.61
N LEU A 170 16.79 4.21 -2.12
CA LEU A 170 16.21 3.97 -0.81
C LEU A 170 17.08 2.91 -0.15
N CYS A 171 18.01 3.29 0.71
CA CYS A 171 18.81 2.32 1.45
C CYS A 171 18.42 2.39 2.93
N PRO A 172 17.67 1.36 3.32
CA PRO A 172 18.28 0.06 3.59
C PRO A 172 17.84 -1.09 2.68
N SER A 173 18.75 -2.06 2.53
CA SER A 173 18.51 -3.31 1.80
C SER A 173 17.29 -4.05 2.34
N ILE A 174 16.26 -4.24 1.50
CA ILE A 174 15.19 -5.20 1.81
C ILE A 174 15.70 -6.60 1.49
N ARG A 175 15.77 -7.47 2.49
CA ARG A 175 16.21 -8.87 2.34
C ARG A 175 15.03 -9.82 2.49
N LEU A 176 15.01 -10.84 1.63
CA LEU A 176 14.15 -12.01 1.77
C LEU A 176 14.97 -13.09 2.45
N LEU A 177 14.50 -13.60 3.59
CA LEU A 177 15.16 -14.67 4.34
C LEU A 177 14.33 -15.93 4.14
N LEU A 178 14.82 -16.83 3.28
CA LEU A 178 14.05 -17.98 2.77
C LEU A 178 14.34 -19.26 3.55
N THR A 179 15.44 -19.30 4.28
CA THR A 179 15.90 -20.45 5.07
C THR A 179 16.00 -20.11 6.55
N LYS A 180 15.94 -21.12 7.42
CA LYS A 180 16.07 -20.90 8.87
C LYS A 180 17.48 -20.46 9.25
N GLU A 181 18.46 -20.91 8.47
CA GLU A 181 19.86 -20.57 8.63
C GLU A 181 20.09 -19.08 8.35
N GLU A 182 19.54 -18.55 7.25
CA GLU A 182 19.57 -17.10 6.95
C GLU A 182 18.90 -16.27 8.04
N GLU A 183 17.77 -16.76 8.57
CA GLU A 183 17.04 -16.09 9.65
C GLU A 183 17.82 -16.06 10.98
N ALA A 184 18.54 -17.12 11.32
CA ALA A 184 19.35 -17.22 12.53
C ALA A 184 20.60 -16.33 12.48
N VAL A 185 21.21 -16.19 11.31
CA VAL A 185 22.37 -15.29 11.10
C VAL A 185 21.95 -13.83 11.23
N ALA A 186 20.80 -13.44 10.68
CA ALA A 186 20.27 -12.08 10.82
C ALA A 186 19.99 -11.71 12.29
N GLU A 187 19.44 -12.65 13.06
CA GLU A 187 19.10 -12.44 14.48
C GLU A 187 20.36 -12.25 15.36
N GLN A 188 21.44 -12.98 15.08
CA GLN A 188 22.71 -12.82 15.80
C GLN A 188 23.38 -11.45 15.54
N ALA A 189 23.19 -10.87 14.36
CA ALA A 189 23.69 -9.54 14.02
C ALA A 189 22.93 -8.43 14.78
N GLU A 190 21.62 -8.57 14.98
CA GLU A 190 20.80 -7.62 15.75
C GLU A 190 21.14 -7.66 17.26
N VAL A 191 21.35 -8.85 17.83
CA VAL A 191 21.65 -9.03 19.26
C VAL A 191 23.03 -8.49 19.65
N ALA A 192 24.01 -8.50 18.73
CA ALA A 192 25.34 -7.91 18.97
C ALA A 192 25.30 -6.39 19.18
N SER A 193 24.26 -5.70 18.69
CA SER A 193 24.07 -4.24 18.82
C SER A 193 23.36 -3.82 20.12
N SER A 194 22.83 -4.74 20.93
CA SER A 194 21.82 -4.45 21.96
C SER A 194 22.30 -4.50 23.42
N ARG A 195 23.61 -4.31 23.71
CA ARG A 195 24.07 -4.25 25.11
C ARG A 195 23.85 -2.91 25.84
N ARG A 196 23.17 -1.93 25.23
CA ARG A 196 22.80 -0.65 25.89
C ARG A 196 21.31 -0.28 25.84
N ALA A 197 20.42 -1.16 25.35
CA ALA A 197 19.01 -0.83 25.16
C ALA A 197 18.07 -1.32 26.29
N PHE A 198 18.57 -2.16 27.20
CA PHE A 198 17.73 -2.84 28.20
C PHE A 198 17.08 -1.92 29.26
N PHE A 199 17.57 -0.68 29.44
CA PHE A 199 17.02 0.26 30.44
C PHE A 199 16.10 1.36 29.89
N ARG A 200 15.80 1.42 28.58
CA ARG A 200 14.86 2.42 28.02
C ARG A 200 13.46 1.88 27.70
N ALA A 201 13.27 0.55 27.68
CA ALA A 201 12.00 -0.09 27.33
C ALA A 201 10.88 0.10 28.38
N PHE A 202 11.19 0.59 29.59
CA PHE A 202 10.18 0.80 30.63
C PHE A 202 9.50 2.20 30.57
N LEU A 203 10.05 3.15 29.80
CA LEU A 203 9.46 4.49 29.66
C LEU A 203 8.53 4.62 28.44
N ASP A 204 8.78 3.88 27.36
CA ASP A 204 7.99 3.99 26.10
C ASP A 204 6.61 3.33 26.19
N ILE A 205 6.44 2.33 27.07
CA ILE A 205 5.16 1.63 27.27
C ILE A 205 4.12 2.55 27.93
N SER A 206 4.55 3.52 28.75
CA SER A 206 3.65 4.45 29.45
C SER A 206 3.13 5.58 28.54
N LEU A 207 3.81 5.89 27.43
CA LEU A 207 3.38 6.92 26.48
C LEU A 207 2.45 6.39 25.37
N HIS A 208 2.54 5.09 25.03
CA HIS A 208 1.71 4.49 23.98
C HIS A 208 0.26 4.22 24.41
N ALA A 209 0.01 3.98 25.71
CA ALA A 209 -1.36 3.86 26.23
C ALA A 209 -2.13 5.19 26.19
N ALA A 210 -1.43 6.33 26.29
CA ALA A 210 -2.05 7.65 26.23
C ALA A 210 -2.44 8.07 24.80
N THR A 211 -1.76 7.56 23.77
CA THR A 211 -2.04 7.93 22.36
C THR A 211 -3.15 7.11 21.73
N GLU A 212 -3.34 5.84 22.13
CA GLU A 212 -4.47 5.02 21.66
C GLU A 212 -5.84 5.57 22.13
N THR A 213 -5.87 6.23 23.28
CA THR A 213 -7.10 6.82 23.84
C THR A 213 -7.50 8.13 23.14
N ILE A 214 -6.55 8.85 22.52
CA ILE A 214 -6.82 10.13 21.83
C ILE A 214 -7.28 9.92 20.38
N ASN A 215 -6.81 8.87 19.70
CA ASN A 215 -7.19 8.60 18.31
C ASN A 215 -8.52 7.84 18.16
N THR A 216 -9.05 7.25 19.23
CA THR A 216 -10.37 6.59 19.23
C THR A 216 -11.54 7.57 19.41
N ILE A 217 -11.27 8.87 19.65
CA ILE A 217 -12.31 9.89 19.90
C ILE A 217 -12.52 10.86 18.71
N LYS A 218 -11.76 10.73 17.61
CA LYS A 218 -12.07 11.44 16.36
C LYS A 218 -12.52 10.49 15.25
N ALA A 219 -13.52 9.67 15.55
CA ALA A 219 -14.46 9.26 14.52
C ALA A 219 -15.26 10.52 14.13
N ASP A 220 -15.00 11.01 12.92
CA ASP A 220 -15.67 12.17 12.35
C ASP A 220 -17.20 11.97 12.38
N PRO A 221 -17.99 12.84 13.05
CA PRO A 221 -19.43 12.65 13.24
C PRO A 221 -20.27 12.82 11.97
N ASN A 222 -19.69 13.31 10.86
CA ASN A 222 -20.48 13.74 9.72
C ASN A 222 -20.50 12.72 8.56
N ALA A 223 -20.99 11.51 8.87
CA ALA A 223 -21.22 10.43 7.90
C ALA A 223 -22.38 10.69 6.91
N GLN A 224 -22.99 11.89 6.92
CA GLN A 224 -24.20 12.22 6.15
C GLN A 224 -24.00 13.21 4.99
N GLU A 225 -22.82 13.78 4.76
CA GLU A 225 -22.56 14.61 3.57
C GLU A 225 -21.99 13.77 2.42
N GLN A 226 -22.86 12.92 1.88
CA GLN A 226 -22.57 11.97 0.81
C GLN A 226 -22.56 12.64 -0.57
N HIS A 227 -21.43 13.24 -0.93
CA HIS A 227 -21.01 13.28 -2.33
C HIS A 227 -20.18 12.02 -2.66
N ALA A 228 -20.90 10.92 -2.90
CA ALA A 228 -20.56 9.80 -3.80
C ALA A 228 -19.12 9.20 -3.82
N HIS A 229 -18.97 8.02 -3.20
CA HIS A 229 -18.18 6.87 -3.73
C HIS A 229 -16.67 7.03 -4.05
N LYS A 230 -15.96 8.03 -3.50
CA LYS A 230 -14.50 8.14 -3.66
C LYS A 230 -13.75 7.46 -2.50
N HIS A 231 -12.70 6.71 -2.79
CA HIS A 231 -11.88 6.00 -1.81
C HIS A 231 -10.41 6.06 -2.22
N GLN A 232 -9.55 6.61 -1.35
CA GLN A 232 -8.10 6.59 -1.55
C GLN A 232 -7.53 5.31 -0.92
N PRO A 233 -6.78 4.48 -1.67
CA PRO A 233 -6.20 3.25 -1.12
C PRO A 233 -5.24 3.52 0.04
N ALA A 234 -5.32 2.71 1.10
CA ALA A 234 -4.45 2.85 2.28
C ALA A 234 -2.95 2.83 1.92
N ARG A 235 -2.54 1.99 0.96
CA ARG A 235 -1.15 1.93 0.48
C ARG A 235 -0.65 3.25 -0.12
N ARG A 236 -1.55 4.04 -0.73
CA ARG A 236 -1.22 5.36 -1.30
C ARG A 236 -1.04 6.40 -0.21
N ILE A 237 -1.91 6.36 0.81
CA ILE A 237 -1.79 7.21 2.00
C ILE A 237 -0.47 6.92 2.72
N GLN A 238 -0.12 5.64 2.91
CA GLN A 238 1.13 5.23 3.54
C GLN A 238 2.37 5.70 2.78
N LEU A 239 2.38 5.55 1.45
CA LEU A 239 3.48 6.05 0.62
C LEU A 239 3.63 7.58 0.71
N HIS A 240 2.52 8.30 0.71
CA HIS A 240 2.52 9.75 0.83
C HIS A 240 3.00 10.22 2.21
N GLN A 241 2.62 9.52 3.28
CA GLN A 241 3.15 9.75 4.61
C GLN A 241 4.66 9.46 4.70
N ALA A 242 5.15 8.42 4.02
CA ALA A 242 6.58 8.14 3.94
C ALA A 242 7.34 9.24 3.19
N LEU A 243 6.77 9.77 2.11
CA LEU A 243 7.33 10.89 1.35
C LEU A 243 7.41 12.17 2.19
N THR A 244 6.30 12.56 2.82
CA THR A 244 6.21 13.81 3.60
C THR A 244 6.95 13.73 4.93
N GLY A 245 7.01 12.54 5.54
CA GLY A 245 7.71 12.27 6.79
C GLY A 245 9.23 12.07 6.64
N SER A 246 9.74 11.91 5.41
CA SER A 246 11.19 11.77 5.18
C SER A 246 11.89 13.13 5.23
N SER A 247 12.91 13.24 6.07
CA SER A 247 13.84 14.38 6.09
C SER A 247 14.95 14.26 5.04
N ASP A 248 15.20 13.06 4.52
CA ASP A 248 16.21 12.81 3.50
C ASP A 248 15.66 13.17 2.11
N GLN A 249 16.33 14.11 1.44
CA GLN A 249 15.98 14.54 0.09
C GLN A 249 16.12 13.42 -0.94
N ALA A 250 17.16 12.60 -0.88
CA ALA A 250 17.35 11.48 -1.81
C ALA A 250 16.20 10.47 -1.67
N HIS A 251 15.78 10.15 -0.45
CA HIS A 251 14.62 9.31 -0.21
C HIS A 251 13.34 9.91 -0.79
N ARG A 252 13.10 11.21 -0.59
CA ARG A 252 11.92 11.89 -1.15
C ARG A 252 11.90 11.78 -2.67
N LEU A 253 13.04 12.06 -3.32
CA LEU A 253 13.18 11.95 -4.77
C LEU A 253 12.96 10.52 -5.27
N ALA A 254 13.44 9.52 -4.54
CA ALA A 254 13.20 8.12 -4.86
C ALA A 254 11.71 7.76 -4.73
N LEU A 255 11.05 8.14 -3.63
CA LEU A 255 9.63 7.88 -3.40
C LEU A 255 8.72 8.57 -4.42
N LEU A 256 9.09 9.76 -4.93
CA LEU A 256 8.35 10.44 -6.00
C LEU A 256 8.22 9.60 -7.28
N LYS A 257 9.19 8.70 -7.56
CA LYS A 257 9.12 7.76 -8.68
C LYS A 257 7.98 6.74 -8.53
N LEU A 258 7.45 6.57 -7.31
CA LEU A 258 6.31 5.70 -6.98
C LEU A 258 4.93 6.38 -7.14
N PHE A 259 4.90 7.68 -7.43
CA PHE A 259 3.68 8.43 -7.78
C PHE A 259 3.42 8.45 -9.28
N PHE A 260 2.50 9.29 -9.73
CA PHE A 260 2.08 9.38 -11.13
C PHE A 260 1.94 10.82 -11.59
N THR A 261 2.31 11.07 -12.83
CA THR A 261 2.07 12.32 -13.54
C THR A 261 0.92 12.11 -14.52
N LEU A 262 0.02 13.09 -14.60
CA LEU A 262 -1.09 13.09 -15.56
C LEU A 262 -0.98 14.34 -16.43
N THR A 263 -1.02 14.18 -17.74
CA THR A 263 -1.05 15.30 -18.69
C THR A 263 -2.35 15.30 -19.48
N VAL A 264 -2.74 16.49 -19.94
CA VAL A 264 -3.97 16.74 -20.71
C VAL A 264 -3.59 17.48 -21.99
N ASN A 265 -4.11 17.05 -23.13
CA ASN A 265 -3.92 17.76 -24.40
C ASN A 265 -5.16 18.60 -24.80
N SER A 266 -5.06 19.29 -25.94
CA SER A 266 -6.09 20.20 -26.46
C SER A 266 -7.40 19.54 -26.89
N GLU A 267 -7.47 18.21 -27.02
CA GLU A 267 -8.71 17.49 -27.35
C GLU A 267 -9.71 17.45 -26.18
N CYS A 268 -9.27 17.84 -24.99
CA CYS A 268 -10.13 17.91 -23.81
C CYS A 268 -11.22 18.97 -23.97
N ASN A 269 -12.48 18.55 -23.86
CA ASN A 269 -13.64 19.43 -23.95
C ASN A 269 -14.32 19.70 -22.59
N PHE A 270 -13.62 19.48 -21.48
CA PHE A 270 -14.12 19.70 -20.12
C PHE A 270 -15.45 18.99 -19.78
N CYS A 271 -15.74 17.83 -20.38
CA CYS A 271 -16.98 17.08 -20.09
C CYS A 271 -17.09 16.54 -18.64
N GLY A 272 -16.00 16.53 -17.89
CA GLY A 272 -15.96 16.11 -16.47
C GLY A 272 -16.05 14.62 -16.20
N GLY A 273 -16.13 13.79 -17.24
CA GLY A 273 -16.19 12.33 -17.11
C GLY A 273 -15.01 11.72 -16.33
N CYS A 274 -13.79 12.21 -16.59
CA CYS A 274 -12.59 11.69 -15.91
C CYS A 274 -12.61 11.98 -14.39
N ALA A 275 -13.03 13.17 -13.97
CA ALA A 275 -13.19 13.55 -12.57
C ALA A 275 -14.32 12.74 -11.90
N GLY A 276 -15.45 12.55 -12.59
CA GLY A 276 -16.57 11.72 -12.13
C GLY A 276 -16.17 10.27 -11.91
N MET A 277 -15.40 9.68 -12.83
CA MET A 277 -15.03 8.27 -12.75
C MET A 277 -13.85 7.97 -11.82
N CYS A 278 -12.93 8.92 -11.63
CA CYS A 278 -11.75 8.75 -10.78
C CYS A 278 -12.12 8.17 -9.40
N PRO A 279 -11.70 6.95 -9.04
CA PRO A 279 -12.15 6.31 -7.80
C PRO A 279 -11.59 6.98 -6.55
N THR A 280 -10.43 7.64 -6.63
CA THR A 280 -9.77 8.26 -5.48
C THR A 280 -10.11 9.73 -5.29
N GLY A 281 -10.79 10.34 -6.27
CA GLY A 281 -11.01 11.79 -6.30
C GLY A 281 -9.76 12.61 -6.61
N ALA A 282 -8.72 11.97 -7.18
CA ALA A 282 -7.51 12.65 -7.64
C ALA A 282 -7.77 13.66 -8.77
N LEU A 283 -8.82 13.49 -9.57
CA LEU A 283 -9.24 14.47 -10.58
C LEU A 283 -10.47 15.23 -10.12
N LYS A 284 -10.44 16.56 -10.26
CA LYS A 284 -11.54 17.45 -9.90
C LYS A 284 -11.73 18.51 -10.98
N ASN A 285 -12.98 18.72 -11.38
CA ASN A 285 -13.33 19.90 -12.15
C ASN A 285 -13.80 20.99 -11.20
N THR A 286 -13.28 22.20 -11.37
CA THR A 286 -13.76 23.39 -10.67
C THR A 286 -14.19 24.43 -11.69
N ARG A 287 -15.20 25.22 -11.33
CA ARG A 287 -15.58 26.43 -12.06
C ARG A 287 -15.51 27.58 -11.07
N GLU A 288 -14.68 28.57 -11.37
CA GLU A 288 -14.57 29.83 -10.64
C GLU A 288 -14.88 30.92 -11.66
N ASP A 289 -15.99 31.64 -11.48
CA ASP A 289 -16.55 32.58 -12.46
C ASP A 289 -16.72 31.93 -13.85
N GLU A 290 -16.13 32.55 -14.87
CA GLU A 290 -16.10 32.05 -16.24
C GLU A 290 -14.90 31.15 -16.52
N VAL A 291 -14.17 30.68 -15.52
CA VAL A 291 -12.99 29.85 -15.70
C VAL A 291 -13.25 28.43 -15.22
N LYS A 292 -13.16 27.47 -16.14
CA LYS A 292 -13.16 26.02 -15.83
C LYS A 292 -11.73 25.52 -15.70
N ARG A 293 -11.45 24.80 -14.62
CA ARG A 293 -10.15 24.16 -14.37
C ARG A 293 -10.31 22.66 -14.14
N LEU A 294 -9.42 21.88 -14.74
CA LEU A 294 -9.23 20.47 -14.41
C LEU A 294 -8.02 20.37 -13.48
N LYS A 295 -8.26 20.04 -12.22
CA LYS A 295 -7.24 19.93 -11.17
C LYS A 295 -6.88 18.46 -10.92
N PHE A 296 -5.61 18.19 -10.63
CA PHE A 296 -5.06 16.86 -10.34
C PHE A 296 -4.29 16.85 -9.03
N ASP A 297 -4.77 16.06 -8.09
CA ASP A 297 -4.15 15.75 -6.80
C ASP A 297 -3.34 14.46 -6.97
N TRP A 298 -2.03 14.62 -7.20
CA TRP A 298 -1.18 13.48 -7.54
C TRP A 298 -0.95 12.55 -6.35
N ALA A 299 -1.04 13.05 -5.12
CA ALA A 299 -0.90 12.26 -3.89
C ALA A 299 -2.05 11.24 -3.75
N LYS A 300 -3.25 11.59 -4.24
CA LYS A 300 -4.43 10.70 -4.27
C LYS A 300 -4.46 9.76 -5.46
N CYS A 301 -3.65 9.98 -6.50
CA CYS A 301 -3.69 9.13 -7.68
C CYS A 301 -3.18 7.72 -7.35
N SER A 302 -3.99 6.70 -7.65
CA SER A 302 -3.61 5.30 -7.47
C SER A 302 -3.01 4.66 -8.72
N GLY A 303 -2.93 5.40 -9.82
CA GLY A 303 -2.44 4.87 -11.09
C GLY A 303 -3.43 3.98 -11.83
N CYS A 304 -4.71 3.94 -11.44
CA CYS A 304 -5.68 2.96 -11.91
C CYS A 304 -6.05 3.03 -13.42
N GLY A 305 -5.67 4.10 -14.13
CA GLY A 305 -5.95 4.27 -15.56
C GLY A 305 -7.41 4.50 -15.96
N LEU A 306 -8.38 4.44 -15.04
CA LEU A 306 -9.80 4.53 -15.36
C LEU A 306 -10.19 5.85 -16.07
N CYS A 307 -9.48 6.94 -15.78
CA CYS A 307 -9.68 8.22 -16.47
C CYS A 307 -9.30 8.16 -17.96
N LEU A 308 -8.31 7.34 -18.34
CA LEU A 308 -7.88 7.12 -19.72
C LEU A 308 -8.89 6.26 -20.49
N GLU A 309 -9.37 5.21 -19.83
CA GLU A 309 -10.39 4.30 -20.38
C GLU A 309 -11.68 5.08 -20.70
N PHE A 310 -12.12 5.92 -19.75
CA PHE A 310 -13.38 6.65 -19.85
C PHE A 310 -13.32 7.89 -20.76
N CYS A 311 -12.14 8.49 -20.96
CA CYS A 311 -12.02 9.68 -21.80
C CYS A 311 -12.29 9.35 -23.27
N ARG A 312 -13.47 9.74 -23.77
CA ARG A 312 -13.85 9.57 -25.19
C ARG A 312 -12.93 10.31 -26.15
N LYS A 313 -12.40 11.46 -25.72
CA LYS A 313 -11.46 12.28 -26.49
C LYS A 313 -10.01 11.79 -26.44
N LYS A 314 -9.71 10.80 -25.59
CA LYS A 314 -8.34 10.29 -25.37
C LYS A 314 -7.33 11.41 -25.09
N ALA A 315 -7.79 12.44 -24.37
CA ALA A 315 -7.02 13.64 -24.11
C ALA A 315 -6.06 13.52 -22.92
N LEU A 316 -6.07 12.38 -22.21
CA LEU A 316 -5.31 12.16 -20.98
C LEU A 316 -4.19 11.15 -21.22
N ILE A 317 -3.02 11.40 -20.61
CA ILE A 317 -1.90 10.47 -20.58
C ILE A 317 -1.43 10.36 -19.12
N LEU A 318 -1.29 9.13 -18.62
CA LEU A 318 -0.82 8.83 -17.26
C LEU A 318 0.55 8.17 -17.33
N ASN A 319 1.54 8.76 -16.66
CA ASN A 319 2.90 8.24 -16.61
C ASN A 319 3.32 7.94 -15.16
N PRO A 320 4.13 6.90 -14.92
CA PRO A 320 4.72 6.65 -13.61
C PRO A 320 5.79 7.70 -13.28
N GLY A 321 5.91 8.01 -12.00
CA GLY A 321 6.90 8.91 -11.45
C GLY A 321 6.52 10.38 -11.53
N ARG A 322 7.16 11.17 -10.65
CA ARG A 322 7.10 12.63 -10.62
C ARG A 322 8.50 13.22 -10.44
N GLY A 323 8.67 14.43 -10.96
CA GLY A 323 9.86 15.25 -10.75
C GLY A 323 9.86 15.94 -9.39
N VAL A 324 10.93 16.68 -9.12
CA VAL A 324 11.19 17.31 -7.82
C VAL A 324 10.20 18.45 -7.52
N GLU A 325 9.60 19.01 -8.57
CA GLU A 325 8.63 20.11 -8.52
C GLU A 325 7.37 19.70 -7.74
N ALA A 326 7.08 18.39 -7.69
CA ALA A 326 5.98 17.85 -6.89
C ALA A 326 6.12 18.10 -5.39
N LEU A 327 7.32 18.41 -4.88
CA LEU A 327 7.51 18.73 -3.46
C LEU A 327 6.92 20.10 -3.07
N GLU A 328 6.63 20.96 -4.03
CA GLU A 328 6.11 22.31 -3.80
C GLU A 328 4.57 22.34 -3.71
N ALA A 329 3.90 21.53 -4.53
CA ALA A 329 2.44 21.49 -4.59
C ALA A 329 1.91 20.08 -4.91
N GLU A 330 0.91 19.65 -4.14
CA GLU A 330 0.21 18.37 -4.36
C GLU A 330 -0.91 18.46 -5.41
N LEU A 331 -1.49 19.64 -5.55
CA LEU A 331 -2.63 19.91 -6.42
C LEU A 331 -2.20 20.79 -7.59
N GLU A 332 -2.35 20.26 -8.80
CA GLU A 332 -1.94 20.91 -10.04
C GLU A 332 -3.15 21.28 -10.90
N VAL A 333 -3.08 22.39 -11.63
CA VAL A 333 -4.05 22.71 -12.68
C VAL A 333 -3.51 22.12 -13.98
N LEU A 334 -4.20 21.09 -14.51
CA LEU A 334 -3.78 20.42 -15.75
C LEU A 334 -4.23 21.15 -17.01
N LEU A 335 -5.39 21.79 -16.94
CA LEU A 335 -5.97 22.55 -18.05
C LEU A 335 -6.94 23.60 -17.51
N GLU A 336 -6.94 24.76 -18.15
CA GLU A 336 -7.86 25.86 -17.90
C GLU A 336 -8.57 26.28 -19.20
N MET A 337 -9.83 26.68 -19.10
CA MET A 337 -10.61 27.19 -20.23
C MET A 337 -11.56 28.29 -19.74
N VAL A 338 -11.54 29.42 -20.43
CA VAL A 338 -12.53 30.50 -20.26
C VAL A 338 -13.82 30.11 -20.98
N VAL A 339 -14.93 30.21 -20.29
CA VAL A 339 -16.28 29.97 -20.80
C VAL A 339 -16.81 31.32 -21.27
N GLU A 340 -16.88 31.49 -22.58
CA GLU A 340 -17.64 32.59 -23.20
C GLU A 340 -19.15 32.37 -23.04
#